data_AF-A9XEN0-F1
#
_entry.id   AF-A9XEN0-F1
#
_cell.length_a   1.000
_cell.length_b   1.000
_cell.length_c   1.000
_cell.angle_alpha   90.00
_cell.angle_beta   90.00
_cell.angle_gamma   90.00
#
_symmetry.space_group_name_H-M   'P 1'
#
loop_
_entity.id
_entity.type
_entity.pdbx_description
1 polymer ?
#
loop_
_entity_poly.entity_id
_entity_poly.type
_entity_poly.pdbx_seq_one_letter_code
_entity_poly.pdbx_strand_id
1 'polypeptide(L)'
;ERRRVEDDDIKRRNNNSNNLLSTDTTTNALDALSQEGLSEEPVMQREKEAVGSGGGSTWEVVVAAEERRKQQRRRRTRMKTNNLHHEDNEELEDDEGEQNDEGNINTGGGCERQREHPFIVTEPGEVARGKKNGLDYLFHLYEQCREFLMQVQAIAKDRGEKCPTKVTNQVFRYAKKAGASYINKPKMRHYVHCYALHCLDEEVSNELRRAFKERGENVGAWRQACYKPLVAIAARQGWDIDAIFNAHPRLSIWYVPTKLRQLCHAERNSAAASS
;
A
#
# COMPACT_ATOMS: atom_id res chain seq x y z
N GLU A 1 9.77 -57.74 -3.13
CA GLU A 1 11.03 -58.29 -3.67
C GLU A 1 11.66 -57.42 -4.76
N ARG A 2 12.98 -57.58 -4.98
CA ARG A 2 13.87 -56.60 -5.65
C ARG A 2 14.54 -57.12 -6.95
N ARG A 3 14.94 -56.17 -7.82
CA ARG A 3 16.11 -56.10 -8.79
C ARG A 3 15.68 -55.82 -10.26
N ARG A 4 16.13 -54.73 -10.95
CA ARG A 4 17.41 -54.40 -11.68
C ARG A 4 17.67 -55.35 -12.88
N VAL A 5 18.11 -54.94 -14.09
CA VAL A 5 19.19 -54.00 -14.51
C VAL A 5 18.76 -53.03 -15.66
N GLU A 6 19.57 -52.02 -16.01
CA GLU A 6 19.50 -51.13 -17.20
C GLU A 6 19.68 -51.82 -18.58
N ASP A 7 19.37 -51.12 -19.68
CA ASP A 7 20.17 -51.13 -20.93
C ASP A 7 19.94 -49.87 -21.82
N ASP A 8 20.91 -49.52 -22.68
CA ASP A 8 21.13 -48.18 -23.27
C ASP A 8 20.79 -47.97 -24.78
N ASP A 9 20.78 -46.70 -25.20
CA ASP A 9 21.13 -46.15 -26.53
C ASP A 9 20.83 -46.94 -27.85
N ILE A 10 19.63 -46.78 -28.44
CA ILE A 10 19.45 -46.92 -29.91
C ILE A 10 18.43 -45.93 -30.52
N LYS A 11 18.86 -44.68 -30.81
CA LYS A 11 18.25 -43.87 -31.91
C LYS A 11 19.08 -42.70 -32.46
N ARG A 12 20.42 -42.81 -32.47
CA ARG A 12 21.31 -41.95 -33.28
C ARG A 12 21.78 -42.67 -34.56
N ARG A 13 20.88 -42.84 -35.53
CA ARG A 13 21.22 -43.26 -36.92
C ARG A 13 20.03 -43.12 -37.88
N ASN A 14 19.85 -41.90 -38.40
CA ASN A 14 19.31 -41.57 -39.74
C ASN A 14 18.91 -40.09 -39.79
N ASN A 15 19.84 -39.21 -40.14
CA ASN A 15 19.80 -38.56 -41.44
C ASN A 15 21.10 -37.79 -41.68
N ASN A 16 21.89 -38.33 -42.59
CA ASN A 16 23.11 -37.77 -43.10
C ASN A 16 22.77 -36.79 -44.23
N SER A 17 23.21 -35.53 -44.15
CA SER A 17 23.82 -34.80 -45.29
C SER A 17 24.24 -33.39 -44.89
N ASN A 18 25.43 -33.00 -45.38
CA ASN A 18 26.00 -31.66 -45.47
C ASN A 18 26.97 -31.25 -44.35
N ASN A 19 28.21 -31.73 -44.48
CA ASN A 19 29.38 -31.06 -43.90
C ASN A 19 30.45 -30.92 -44.99
N LEU A 20 30.70 -29.68 -45.43
CA LEU A 20 31.82 -29.23 -46.26
C LEU A 20 32.23 -27.85 -45.69
N LEU A 21 33.51 -27.53 -45.49
CA LEU A 21 34.73 -28.32 -45.66
C LEU A 21 35.86 -27.60 -44.88
N SER A 22 36.77 -28.36 -44.25
CA SER A 22 38.21 -27.98 -44.03
C SER A 22 38.56 -26.69 -43.25
N THR A 23 39.73 -26.45 -42.67
CA THR A 23 40.97 -27.13 -42.16
C THR A 23 41.80 -25.93 -41.62
N ASP A 24 42.74 -25.98 -40.69
CA ASP A 24 43.35 -27.02 -39.85
C ASP A 24 44.13 -26.29 -38.73
N THR A 25 44.59 -27.01 -37.70
CA THR A 25 45.95 -26.95 -37.07
C THR A 25 46.61 -25.58 -36.74
N THR A 26 47.27 -25.29 -35.59
CA THR A 26 47.49 -25.90 -34.25
C THR A 26 48.47 -24.94 -33.48
N THR A 27 48.60 -25.08 -32.15
CA THR A 27 49.71 -24.61 -31.27
C THR A 27 49.95 -23.11 -30.91
N ASN A 28 49.88 -22.87 -29.59
CA ASN A 28 50.89 -22.26 -28.70
C ASN A 28 51.10 -20.73 -28.52
N ALA A 29 50.92 -20.35 -27.23
CA ALA A 29 51.84 -19.57 -26.36
C ALA A 29 52.05 -18.04 -26.51
N LEU A 30 51.81 -17.36 -25.38
CA LEU A 30 52.52 -16.23 -24.73
C LEU A 30 53.45 -15.32 -25.59
N ASP A 31 53.31 -13.98 -25.50
CA ASP A 31 54.11 -13.12 -24.60
C ASP A 31 53.82 -11.58 -24.71
N ALA A 32 54.20 -10.83 -23.64
CA ALA A 32 54.78 -9.47 -23.54
C ALA A 32 54.30 -8.17 -24.27
N LEU A 33 54.14 -7.13 -23.42
CA LEU A 33 54.64 -5.71 -23.47
C LEU A 33 54.13 -4.60 -24.43
N SER A 34 53.68 -3.49 -23.81
CA SER A 34 54.08 -2.05 -24.04
C SER A 34 53.36 -1.19 -22.97
N GLN A 35 54.02 -0.57 -21.97
CA GLN A 35 54.78 0.72 -21.95
C GLN A 35 53.96 1.96 -22.39
N GLU A 36 53.59 2.86 -21.45
CA GLU A 36 54.26 4.15 -21.09
C GLU A 36 54.03 5.28 -22.13
N GLY A 37 53.77 6.57 -21.82
CA GLY A 37 53.56 7.31 -20.57
C GLY A 37 53.64 8.84 -20.82
N LEU A 38 53.19 9.70 -19.88
CA LEU A 38 53.46 11.18 -19.79
C LEU A 38 52.76 12.09 -20.85
N SER A 39 52.42 13.38 -20.63
CA SER A 39 52.44 14.30 -19.47
C SER A 39 51.56 15.58 -19.68
N GLU A 40 51.52 16.45 -18.64
CA GLU A 40 51.24 17.91 -18.61
C GLU A 40 49.79 18.47 -18.57
N GLU A 41 49.46 19.04 -17.41
CA GLU A 41 48.50 20.14 -17.16
C GLU A 41 49.24 21.50 -17.35
N PRO A 42 48.64 22.73 -17.33
CA PRO A 42 48.13 23.28 -16.05
C PRO A 42 47.08 24.47 -16.05
N VAL A 43 46.56 24.76 -14.84
CA VAL A 43 45.97 26.03 -14.28
C VAL A 43 44.66 26.65 -14.87
N MET A 44 43.56 26.65 -14.09
CA MET A 44 43.17 27.80 -13.23
C MET A 44 41.85 27.63 -12.43
N GLN A 45 42.03 27.47 -11.12
CA GLN A 45 41.29 28.11 -10.01
C GLN A 45 39.78 28.40 -10.14
N ARG A 46 38.98 27.67 -9.36
CA ARG A 46 38.07 28.32 -8.39
C ARG A 46 37.73 27.43 -7.19
N GLU A 47 38.48 27.60 -6.10
CA GLU A 47 38.08 27.10 -4.79
C GLU A 47 37.06 28.06 -4.15
N LYS A 48 35.99 27.52 -3.56
CA LYS A 48 35.64 27.86 -2.17
C LYS A 48 34.73 26.79 -1.55
N GLU A 49 35.04 26.45 -0.31
CA GLU A 49 34.55 25.25 0.37
C GLU A 49 33.12 25.37 0.90
N ALA A 50 32.49 24.22 1.12
CA ALA A 50 31.22 24.10 1.80
C ALA A 50 31.43 23.89 3.32
N VAL A 51 30.85 24.77 4.14
CA VAL A 51 30.58 24.46 5.55
C VAL A 51 29.14 24.00 5.64
N GLY A 52 28.95 22.68 5.76
CA GLY A 52 27.65 22.09 6.02
C GLY A 52 27.27 22.21 7.50
N SER A 53 26.14 22.84 7.79
CA SER A 53 25.39 22.60 9.02
C SER A 53 23.90 22.66 8.70
N GLY A 54 23.30 21.49 8.54
CA GLY A 54 21.93 21.32 8.09
C GLY A 54 21.43 19.96 8.55
N GLY A 55 21.08 19.87 9.83
CA GLY A 55 20.44 18.69 10.41
C GLY A 55 19.03 18.51 9.85
N GLY A 56 18.94 18.02 8.62
CA GLY A 56 17.68 17.76 7.93
C GLY A 56 16.89 16.70 8.68
N SER A 57 15.75 17.11 9.25
CA SER A 57 14.82 16.20 9.91
C SER A 57 14.40 15.10 8.95
N THR A 58 14.24 13.86 9.43
CA THR A 58 13.79 12.70 8.63
C THR A 58 12.48 12.96 7.88
N TRP A 59 11.66 13.89 8.36
CA TRP A 59 10.42 14.35 7.71
C TRP A 59 10.67 15.07 6.37
N GLU A 60 11.75 15.84 6.24
CA GLU A 60 12.05 16.66 5.06
C GLU A 60 12.53 15.81 3.88
N VAL A 61 13.36 14.79 4.17
CA VAL A 61 13.86 13.81 3.19
C VAL A 61 12.70 13.01 2.56
N VAL A 62 11.66 12.68 3.35
CA VAL A 62 10.48 11.94 2.86
C VAL A 62 9.64 12.79 1.91
N VAL A 63 9.49 14.09 2.17
CA VAL A 63 8.78 15.02 1.27
C VAL A 63 9.52 15.15 -0.07
N ALA A 64 10.84 15.37 -0.03
CA ALA A 64 11.67 15.45 -1.24
C ALA A 64 11.64 14.15 -2.08
N ALA A 65 11.58 12.99 -1.43
CA ALA A 65 11.43 11.70 -2.10
C ALA A 65 10.06 11.53 -2.79
N GLU A 66 8.97 12.02 -2.19
CA GLU A 66 7.64 11.94 -2.78
C GLU A 66 7.50 12.85 -4.02
N GLU A 67 8.11 14.04 -4.01
CA GLU A 67 8.11 14.96 -5.15
C GLU A 67 8.90 14.41 -6.35
N ARG A 68 10.11 13.88 -6.12
CA ARG A 68 10.90 13.20 -7.16
C ARG A 68 10.11 12.06 -7.80
N ARG A 69 9.41 11.24 -6.99
CA ARG A 69 8.57 10.13 -7.47
C ARG A 69 7.37 10.60 -8.32
N LYS A 70 6.79 11.77 -8.03
CA LYS A 70 5.72 12.39 -8.85
C LYS A 70 6.24 12.91 -10.19
N GLN A 71 7.42 13.56 -10.23
CA GLN A 71 8.06 13.97 -11.50
C GLN A 71 8.40 12.76 -12.39
N GLN A 72 8.94 11.69 -11.81
CA GLN A 72 9.31 10.48 -12.55
C GLN A 72 8.08 9.74 -13.13
N ARG A 73 6.94 9.75 -12.41
CA ARG A 73 5.66 9.24 -12.94
C ARG A 73 5.16 10.03 -14.15
N ARG A 74 5.23 11.37 -14.12
CA ARG A 74 4.87 12.23 -15.25
C ARG A 74 5.71 11.97 -16.50
N ARG A 75 7.01 11.67 -16.34
CA ARG A 75 7.88 11.26 -17.47
C ARG A 75 7.48 9.89 -18.05
N ARG A 76 7.16 8.89 -17.21
CA ARG A 76 6.73 7.56 -17.68
C ARG A 76 5.40 7.58 -18.44
N THR A 77 4.43 8.41 -18.05
CA THR A 77 3.14 8.50 -18.76
C THR A 77 3.29 9.04 -20.19
N ARG A 78 4.31 9.86 -20.49
CA ARG A 78 4.57 10.41 -21.84
C ARG A 78 5.21 9.41 -22.81
N MET A 79 5.78 8.31 -22.32
CA MET A 79 6.40 7.26 -23.15
C MET A 79 5.47 6.07 -23.46
N LYS A 80 4.31 5.97 -22.80
CA LYS A 80 3.40 4.81 -22.89
C LYS A 80 2.32 4.96 -23.97
N THR A 81 2.72 5.35 -25.18
CA THR A 81 1.86 5.28 -26.40
C THR A 81 2.40 4.34 -27.47
N ASN A 82 3.65 3.86 -27.37
CA ASN A 82 4.19 2.81 -28.26
C ASN A 82 4.65 1.58 -27.47
N ASN A 83 4.56 0.43 -28.13
CA ASN A 83 4.99 -0.94 -27.77
C ASN A 83 4.12 -1.73 -26.78
N LEU A 84 3.56 -2.82 -27.32
CA LEU A 84 3.06 -4.01 -26.61
C LEU A 84 4.22 -5.01 -26.34
N HIS A 85 3.92 -6.03 -25.52
CA HIS A 85 4.70 -7.25 -25.23
C HIS A 85 6.04 -7.08 -24.49
N HIS A 86 6.06 -7.45 -23.20
CA HIS A 86 6.49 -8.80 -22.78
C HIS A 86 5.94 -9.10 -21.37
N GLU A 87 5.93 -10.37 -20.99
CA GLU A 87 5.37 -10.87 -19.73
C GLU A 87 6.43 -10.87 -18.61
N ASP A 88 5.98 -10.74 -17.36
CA ASP A 88 6.72 -11.22 -16.19
C ASP A 88 5.72 -11.70 -15.14
N ASN A 89 6.12 -12.75 -14.41
CA ASN A 89 5.24 -13.68 -13.71
C ASN A 89 5.16 -13.36 -12.20
N GLU A 90 4.00 -12.91 -11.71
CA GLU A 90 3.70 -12.82 -10.26
C GLU A 90 2.34 -13.50 -9.94
N GLU A 91 2.46 -14.66 -9.30
CA GLU A 91 1.51 -15.40 -8.46
C GLU A 91 0.00 -15.07 -8.52
N LEU A 92 -0.71 -15.91 -9.28
CA LEU A 92 -2.10 -16.38 -9.08
C LEU A 92 -2.90 -15.74 -7.91
N GLU A 93 -3.58 -14.62 -8.16
CA GLU A 93 -4.86 -14.36 -7.46
C GLU A 93 -5.95 -15.23 -8.09
N ASP A 94 -6.73 -15.89 -7.24
CA ASP A 94 -7.84 -16.77 -7.62
C ASP A 94 -9.02 -15.93 -8.15
N ASP A 95 -9.01 -15.68 -9.47
CA ASP A 95 -10.04 -14.93 -10.20
C ASP A 95 -11.33 -15.77 -10.36
N GLU A 96 -11.98 -16.05 -9.23
CA GLU A 96 -13.31 -16.65 -9.14
C GLU A 96 -14.38 -15.65 -9.65
N GLY A 97 -14.40 -15.51 -10.98
CA GLY A 97 -15.51 -15.14 -11.86
C GLY A 97 -16.40 -13.97 -11.44
N GLU A 98 -16.33 -12.86 -12.21
CA GLU A 98 -17.43 -11.89 -12.30
C GLU A 98 -18.68 -12.52 -12.93
N GLN A 99 -19.43 -13.31 -12.15
CA GLN A 99 -20.80 -13.67 -12.47
C GLN A 99 -21.69 -12.43 -12.32
N ASN A 100 -21.80 -11.71 -13.43
CA ASN A 100 -22.87 -10.75 -13.68
C ASN A 100 -24.21 -11.50 -13.59
N ASP A 101 -24.85 -11.43 -12.42
CA ASP A 101 -26.25 -11.83 -12.25
C ASP A 101 -27.14 -10.74 -12.89
N GLU A 102 -27.28 -10.81 -14.22
CA GLU A 102 -28.15 -9.95 -15.03
C GLU A 102 -29.62 -10.26 -14.75
N GLY A 103 -30.11 -9.78 -13.60
CA GLY A 103 -31.40 -10.17 -13.02
C GLY A 103 -32.32 -9.02 -12.62
N ASN A 104 -32.21 -7.82 -13.20
CA ASN A 104 -33.30 -6.82 -13.06
C ASN A 104 -33.36 -5.78 -14.21
N ILE A 105 -34.17 -6.09 -15.23
CA ILE A 105 -34.58 -5.12 -16.26
C ILE A 105 -35.77 -4.31 -15.74
N ASN A 106 -35.52 -3.22 -15.01
CA ASN A 106 -36.23 -1.95 -15.20
C ASN A 106 -35.69 -0.81 -14.31
N THR A 107 -35.01 0.15 -14.94
CA THR A 107 -35.29 1.61 -14.85
C THR A 107 -34.12 2.33 -15.52
N GLY A 108 -34.36 2.85 -16.71
CA GLY A 108 -33.40 3.70 -17.42
C GLY A 108 -33.21 5.02 -16.69
N GLY A 109 -32.22 5.07 -15.81
CA GLY A 109 -31.78 6.28 -15.13
C GLY A 109 -30.28 6.18 -14.91
N GLY A 110 -29.51 7.07 -15.55
CA GLY A 110 -28.10 7.21 -15.22
C GLY A 110 -27.97 7.66 -13.78
N CYS A 111 -27.80 6.72 -12.85
CA CYS A 111 -27.47 6.99 -11.45
C CYS A 111 -26.08 7.60 -11.38
N GLU A 112 -26.03 8.89 -11.70
CA GLU A 112 -24.92 9.79 -11.49
C GLU A 112 -24.43 9.57 -10.06
N ARG A 113 -23.21 9.07 -9.91
CA ARG A 113 -22.68 8.65 -8.61
C ARG A 113 -22.58 9.91 -7.74
N GLN A 114 -23.60 10.16 -6.93
CA GLN A 114 -23.70 11.34 -6.07
C GLN A 114 -22.44 11.43 -5.22
N ARG A 115 -21.54 12.32 -5.63
CA ARG A 115 -20.22 12.41 -5.03
C ARG A 115 -20.39 13.04 -3.66
N GLU A 116 -20.12 12.25 -2.63
CA GLU A 116 -20.23 12.69 -1.25
C GLU A 116 -19.51 14.01 -1.01
N HIS A 117 -20.09 14.80 -0.12
CA HIS A 117 -19.48 16.03 0.37
C HIS A 117 -18.14 15.71 1.06
N PRO A 118 -17.08 16.51 0.79
CA PRO A 118 -15.79 16.29 1.42
C PRO A 118 -15.89 16.56 2.92
N PHE A 119 -15.11 15.80 3.70
CA PHE A 119 -15.00 16.02 5.13
C PHE A 119 -14.30 17.36 5.44
N ILE A 120 -14.66 17.95 6.57
CA ILE A 120 -13.91 19.01 7.25
C ILE A 120 -13.58 18.56 8.68
N VAL A 121 -12.57 19.17 9.30
CA VAL A 121 -12.29 18.94 10.72
C VAL A 121 -13.41 19.58 11.52
N THR A 122 -14.09 18.80 12.37
CA THR A 122 -15.13 19.28 13.28
C THR A 122 -14.84 18.85 14.70
N GLU A 123 -15.26 19.68 15.65
CA GLU A 123 -15.28 19.33 17.07
C GLU A 123 -16.25 18.17 17.36
N PRO A 124 -16.09 17.47 18.50
CA PRO A 124 -17.03 16.42 18.93
C PRO A 124 -18.45 16.98 19.08
N GLY A 125 -19.40 16.40 18.36
CA GLY A 125 -20.80 16.84 18.35
C GLY A 125 -21.09 18.02 17.41
N GLU A 126 -20.09 18.57 16.72
CA GLU A 126 -20.30 19.67 15.76
C GLU A 126 -20.79 19.15 14.41
N VAL A 127 -21.98 19.62 14.01
CA VAL A 127 -22.52 19.43 12.67
C VAL A 127 -21.78 20.33 11.67
N ALA A 128 -21.18 19.73 10.65
CA ALA A 128 -20.52 20.46 9.57
C ALA A 128 -21.50 21.37 8.82
N ARG A 129 -21.08 22.62 8.56
CA ARG A 129 -21.92 23.61 7.87
C ARG A 129 -21.77 23.53 6.35
N GLY A 130 -22.89 23.72 5.64
CA GLY A 130 -22.94 23.74 4.17
C GLY A 130 -22.75 22.35 3.53
N LYS A 131 -22.24 22.32 2.29
CA LYS A 131 -22.00 21.08 1.52
C LYS A 131 -20.73 20.34 1.98
N LYS A 132 -20.62 20.04 3.27
CA LYS A 132 -19.46 19.40 3.94
C LYS A 132 -19.92 18.35 4.95
N ASN A 133 -19.11 17.32 5.16
CA ASN A 133 -19.36 16.28 6.17
C ASN A 133 -18.45 16.47 7.41
N GLY A 134 -18.97 16.17 8.60
CA GLY A 134 -18.22 16.24 9.86
C GLY A 134 -17.45 14.96 10.18
N LEU A 135 -16.54 15.02 11.17
CA LEU A 135 -15.75 13.86 11.59
C LEU A 135 -16.56 12.84 12.41
N ASP A 136 -17.59 13.26 13.14
CA ASP A 136 -18.49 12.32 13.82
C ASP A 136 -19.29 11.48 12.82
N TYR A 137 -19.69 12.08 11.68
CA TYR A 137 -20.29 11.31 10.58
C TYR A 137 -19.29 10.32 9.98
N LEU A 138 -18.02 10.71 9.81
CA LEU A 138 -16.96 9.78 9.38
C LEU A 138 -16.85 8.58 10.33
N PHE A 139 -16.84 8.80 11.65
CA PHE A 139 -16.77 7.71 12.63
C PHE A 139 -18.05 6.86 12.65
N HIS A 140 -19.22 7.47 12.49
CA HIS A 140 -20.48 6.74 12.35
C HIS A 140 -20.50 5.77 11.14
N LEU A 141 -19.84 6.11 10.03
CA LEU A 141 -19.67 5.17 8.91
C LEU A 141 -18.91 3.88 9.29
N TYR A 142 -18.01 3.93 10.29
CA TYR A 142 -17.33 2.72 10.78
C TYR A 142 -18.27 1.83 11.60
N GLU A 143 -19.19 2.40 12.36
CA GLU A 143 -20.24 1.64 13.06
C GLU A 143 -21.22 1.00 12.07
N GLN A 144 -21.65 1.73 11.04
CA GLN A 144 -22.47 1.13 9.96
C GLN A 144 -21.72 -0.04 9.28
N CYS A 145 -20.41 0.09 9.00
CA CYS A 145 -19.61 -1.04 8.50
C CYS A 145 -19.58 -2.23 9.46
N ARG A 146 -19.62 -2.00 10.78
CA ARG A 146 -19.70 -3.06 11.80
C ARG A 146 -21.06 -3.74 11.79
N GLU A 147 -22.16 -2.99 11.64
CA GLU A 147 -23.51 -3.54 11.47
C GLU A 147 -23.63 -4.40 10.20
N PHE A 148 -23.13 -3.91 9.06
CA PHE A 148 -23.11 -4.69 7.82
C PHE A 148 -22.24 -5.95 7.94
N LEU A 149 -21.13 -5.91 8.68
CA LEU A 149 -20.35 -7.12 8.96
C LEU A 149 -21.16 -8.12 9.80
N MET A 150 -21.85 -7.68 10.85
CA MET A 150 -22.71 -8.57 11.67
C MET A 150 -23.83 -9.22 10.83
N GLN A 151 -24.44 -8.48 9.91
CA GLN A 151 -25.45 -9.01 8.98
C GLN A 151 -24.86 -10.04 8.01
N VAL A 152 -23.69 -9.76 7.41
CA VAL A 152 -22.98 -10.72 6.55
C VAL A 152 -22.55 -11.97 7.32
N GLN A 153 -22.10 -11.83 8.57
CA GLN A 153 -21.77 -12.95 9.45
C GLN A 153 -22.99 -13.82 9.78
N ALA A 154 -24.15 -13.20 10.04
CA ALA A 154 -25.38 -13.94 10.29
C ALA A 154 -25.82 -14.76 9.07
N ILE A 155 -25.80 -14.15 7.88
CA ILE A 155 -26.13 -14.83 6.60
C ILE A 155 -25.15 -15.97 6.32
N ALA A 156 -23.84 -15.76 6.52
CA ALA A 156 -22.85 -16.81 6.31
C ALA A 156 -23.08 -18.01 7.25
N LYS A 157 -23.40 -17.76 8.53
CA LYS A 157 -23.69 -18.82 9.51
C LYS A 157 -24.95 -19.62 9.16
N ASP A 158 -26.03 -18.93 8.77
CA ASP A 158 -27.30 -19.54 8.36
C ASP A 158 -27.13 -20.49 7.16
N ARG A 159 -26.22 -20.14 6.24
CA ARG A 159 -25.89 -20.94 5.05
C ARG A 159 -24.80 -21.98 5.24
N GLY A 160 -24.15 -22.04 6.41
CA GLY A 160 -22.97 -22.88 6.63
C GLY A 160 -21.70 -22.43 5.88
N GLU A 161 -21.67 -21.19 5.38
CA GLU A 161 -20.52 -20.58 4.70
C GLU A 161 -19.43 -20.13 5.70
N LYS A 162 -18.20 -19.92 5.22
CA LYS A 162 -17.09 -19.41 6.03
C LYS A 162 -17.37 -17.98 6.52
N CYS A 163 -17.75 -17.85 7.78
CA CYS A 163 -18.05 -16.57 8.43
C CYS A 163 -16.84 -15.60 8.44
N PRO A 164 -16.94 -14.39 7.82
CA PRO A 164 -15.83 -13.44 7.80
C PRO A 164 -15.64 -12.75 9.16
N THR A 165 -14.40 -12.64 9.63
CA THR A 165 -14.06 -12.00 10.93
C THR A 165 -13.62 -10.54 10.82
N LYS A 166 -13.23 -10.10 9.61
CA LYS A 166 -12.81 -8.72 9.30
C LYS A 166 -13.73 -8.10 8.25
N VAL A 167 -13.70 -6.78 8.10
CA VAL A 167 -14.42 -6.05 7.04
C VAL A 167 -13.80 -6.36 5.66
N THR A 168 -14.39 -7.31 4.94
CA THR A 168 -13.93 -7.79 3.62
C THR A 168 -14.62 -7.05 2.45
N ASN A 169 -14.24 -7.38 1.20
CA ASN A 169 -14.94 -6.91 0.00
C ASN A 169 -16.44 -7.27 0.01
N GLN A 170 -16.82 -8.41 0.61
CA GLN A 170 -18.23 -8.85 0.72
C GLN A 170 -19.06 -7.86 1.53
N VAL A 171 -18.52 -7.32 2.63
CA VAL A 171 -19.21 -6.31 3.46
C VAL A 171 -19.45 -5.02 2.67
N PHE A 172 -18.48 -4.57 1.86
CA PHE A 172 -18.66 -3.40 1.00
C PHE A 172 -19.67 -3.65 -0.14
N ARG A 173 -19.69 -4.85 -0.73
CA ARG A 173 -20.72 -5.25 -1.71
C ARG A 173 -22.12 -5.27 -1.07
N TYR A 174 -22.23 -5.83 0.14
CA TYR A 174 -23.47 -5.89 0.90
C TYR A 174 -24.00 -4.49 1.25
N ALA A 175 -23.16 -3.61 1.82
CA ALA A 175 -23.53 -2.23 2.16
C ALA A 175 -24.08 -1.47 0.94
N LYS A 176 -23.46 -1.61 -0.24
CA LYS A 176 -23.97 -1.04 -1.49
C LYS A 176 -25.34 -1.61 -1.89
N LYS A 177 -25.55 -2.93 -1.74
CA LYS A 177 -26.85 -3.59 -2.02
C LYS A 177 -27.95 -3.17 -1.02
N ALA A 178 -27.57 -2.89 0.23
CA ALA A 178 -28.44 -2.38 1.29
C ALA A 178 -28.71 -0.86 1.21
N GLY A 179 -28.33 -0.19 0.11
CA GLY A 179 -28.58 1.24 -0.12
C GLY A 179 -27.52 2.20 0.46
N ALA A 180 -26.57 1.72 1.26
CA ALA A 180 -25.46 2.52 1.81
C ALA A 180 -24.34 2.74 0.77
N SER A 181 -24.70 3.29 -0.39
CA SER A 181 -23.79 3.55 -1.53
C SER A 181 -22.65 4.53 -1.21
N TYR A 182 -22.82 5.35 -0.17
CA TYR A 182 -21.80 6.21 0.41
C TYR A 182 -20.72 5.44 1.18
N ILE A 183 -20.86 4.15 1.47
CA ILE A 183 -19.77 3.37 2.08
C ILE A 183 -18.91 2.73 0.99
N ASN A 184 -17.61 3.03 0.98
CA ASN A 184 -16.68 2.48 0.00
C ASN A 184 -15.29 2.13 0.58
N LYS A 185 -14.71 1.02 0.09
CA LYS A 185 -13.43 0.45 0.56
C LYS A 185 -12.26 1.46 0.57
N PRO A 186 -12.02 2.28 -0.48
CA PRO A 186 -10.92 3.26 -0.45
C PRO A 186 -11.07 4.28 0.68
N LYS A 187 -12.27 4.86 0.86
CA LYS A 187 -12.54 5.85 1.92
C LYS A 187 -12.38 5.25 3.31
N MET A 188 -12.98 4.09 3.58
CA MET A 188 -12.89 3.45 4.89
C MET A 188 -11.47 2.97 5.22
N ARG A 189 -10.68 2.53 4.24
CA ARG A 189 -9.24 2.24 4.46
C ARG A 189 -8.41 3.50 4.68
N HIS A 190 -8.81 4.65 4.14
CA HIS A 190 -8.05 5.89 4.25
C HIS A 190 -8.01 6.45 5.67
N TYR A 191 -9.11 6.34 6.44
CA TYR A 191 -9.27 6.96 7.76
C TYR A 191 -9.30 5.97 8.95
N VAL A 192 -9.04 4.67 8.73
CA VAL A 192 -9.22 3.67 9.79
C VAL A 192 -8.27 3.85 10.98
N HIS A 193 -7.10 4.49 10.78
CA HIS A 193 -6.25 4.89 11.92
C HIS A 193 -6.84 6.09 12.69
N CYS A 194 -7.51 7.04 12.04
CA CYS A 194 -8.24 8.11 12.76
C CYS A 194 -9.36 7.52 13.64
N TYR A 195 -10.10 6.54 13.11
CA TYR A 195 -11.10 5.80 13.88
C TYR A 195 -10.47 4.93 14.99
N ALA A 196 -9.29 4.35 14.74
CA ALA A 196 -8.55 3.64 15.77
C ALA A 196 -8.12 4.54 16.92
N LEU A 197 -7.69 5.78 16.64
CA LEU A 197 -7.37 6.76 17.68
C LEU A 197 -8.63 7.08 18.50
N HIS A 198 -9.75 7.41 17.85
CA HIS A 198 -11.03 7.67 18.53
C HIS A 198 -11.51 6.47 19.39
N CYS A 199 -11.22 5.23 18.98
CA CYS A 199 -11.58 4.04 19.76
C CYS A 199 -10.64 3.76 20.95
N LEU A 200 -9.33 3.99 20.79
CA LEU A 200 -8.32 3.65 21.81
C LEU A 200 -8.10 4.76 22.84
N ASP A 201 -8.28 6.02 22.41
CA ASP A 201 -8.06 7.22 23.21
C ASP A 201 -8.96 8.34 22.67
N GLU A 202 -10.23 8.31 23.10
CA GLU A 202 -11.22 9.29 22.66
C GLU A 202 -10.87 10.72 23.10
N GLU A 203 -10.24 10.88 24.27
CA GLU A 203 -9.83 12.18 24.79
C GLU A 203 -8.76 12.82 23.89
N VAL A 204 -7.67 12.11 23.60
CA VAL A 204 -6.63 12.58 22.67
C VAL A 204 -7.17 12.78 21.26
N SER A 205 -8.10 11.94 20.78
CA SER A 205 -8.79 12.15 19.51
C SER A 205 -9.57 13.48 19.49
N ASN A 206 -10.31 13.77 20.57
CA ASN A 206 -11.16 14.95 20.70
C ASN A 206 -10.35 16.24 20.91
N GLU A 207 -9.25 16.18 21.65
CA GLU A 207 -8.27 17.27 21.74
C GLU A 207 -7.63 17.56 20.37
N LEU A 208 -7.17 16.52 19.66
CA LEU A 208 -6.57 16.67 18.33
C LEU A 208 -7.55 17.28 17.32
N ARG A 209 -8.84 16.95 17.41
CA ARG A 209 -9.89 17.57 16.58
C ARG A 209 -10.04 19.06 16.89
N ARG A 210 -10.13 19.45 18.16
CA ARG A 210 -10.20 20.85 18.60
C ARG A 210 -8.99 21.66 18.10
N ALA A 211 -7.77 21.19 18.40
CA ALA A 211 -6.53 21.87 18.07
C ALA A 211 -6.26 22.00 16.55
N PHE A 212 -6.79 21.09 15.72
CA PHE A 212 -6.72 21.23 14.26
C PHE A 212 -7.82 22.14 13.70
N LYS A 213 -9.03 22.12 14.27
CA LYS A 213 -10.11 23.04 13.87
C LYS A 213 -9.76 24.49 14.20
N GLU A 214 -9.26 24.76 15.41
CA GLU A 214 -8.87 26.11 15.87
C GLU A 214 -7.83 26.74 14.96
N ARG A 215 -6.84 25.95 14.50
CA ARG A 215 -5.81 26.38 13.54
C ARG A 215 -6.29 26.44 12.08
N GLY A 216 -7.56 26.13 11.80
CA GLY A 216 -8.12 26.12 10.44
C GLY A 216 -7.54 25.03 9.54
N GLU A 217 -6.96 23.97 10.13
CA GLU A 217 -6.24 22.93 9.40
C GLU A 217 -7.16 22.05 8.54
N ASN A 218 -6.62 21.56 7.43
CA ASN A 218 -7.36 20.67 6.55
C ASN A 218 -7.38 19.21 7.08
N VAL A 219 -8.38 18.44 6.65
CA VAL A 219 -8.54 17.02 7.04
C VAL A 219 -7.31 16.17 6.69
N GLY A 220 -6.54 16.52 5.66
CA GLY A 220 -5.29 15.85 5.34
C GLY A 220 -4.25 16.01 6.45
N ALA A 221 -4.05 17.22 6.95
CA ALA A 221 -3.13 17.51 8.05
C ALA A 221 -3.56 16.81 9.35
N TRP A 222 -4.83 16.96 9.75
CA TRP A 222 -5.40 16.26 10.92
C TRP A 222 -5.24 14.73 10.81
N ARG A 223 -5.54 14.17 9.64
CA ARG A 223 -5.40 12.74 9.36
C ARG A 223 -3.97 12.25 9.52
N GLN A 224 -2.96 13.02 9.09
CA GLN A 224 -1.56 12.63 9.29
C GLN A 224 -1.16 12.72 10.76
N ALA A 225 -1.64 13.75 11.48
CA ALA A 225 -1.36 13.92 12.91
C ALA A 225 -1.87 12.74 13.76
N CYS A 226 -2.98 12.10 13.37
CA CYS A 226 -3.54 10.92 14.05
C CYS A 226 -2.56 9.74 14.18
N TYR A 227 -1.50 9.65 13.36
CA TYR A 227 -0.51 8.57 13.48
C TYR A 227 0.36 8.71 14.75
N LYS A 228 0.73 9.93 15.15
CA LYS A 228 1.65 10.16 16.28
C LYS A 228 1.14 9.59 17.62
N PRO A 229 -0.09 9.87 18.08
CA PRO A 229 -0.58 9.31 19.34
C PRO A 229 -0.78 7.79 19.28
N LEU A 230 -1.13 7.22 18.12
CA LEU A 230 -1.22 5.76 17.96
C LEU A 230 0.13 5.06 18.11
N VAL A 231 1.21 5.65 17.58
CA VAL A 231 2.55 5.11 17.80
C VAL A 231 2.96 5.24 19.27
N ALA A 232 2.60 6.32 19.96
CA ALA A 232 2.81 6.46 21.40
C ALA A 232 1.97 5.47 22.24
N ILE A 233 0.78 5.07 21.79
CA ILE A 233 0.01 3.96 22.38
C ILE A 233 0.75 2.64 22.15
N ALA A 234 1.23 2.37 20.93
CA ALA A 234 1.98 1.16 20.61
C ALA A 234 3.27 1.02 21.44
N ALA A 235 4.04 2.11 21.58
CA ALA A 235 5.26 2.14 22.39
C ALA A 235 5.01 1.75 23.86
N ARG A 236 3.88 2.19 24.44
CA ARG A 236 3.45 1.83 25.81
C ARG A 236 2.98 0.38 25.96
N GLN A 237 2.70 -0.33 24.87
CA GLN A 237 2.14 -1.69 24.88
C GLN A 237 3.02 -2.68 24.07
N GLY A 238 4.35 -2.56 24.19
CA GLY A 238 5.28 -3.54 23.61
C GLY A 238 5.41 -3.52 22.09
N TRP A 239 4.94 -2.45 21.43
CA TRP A 239 4.98 -2.23 19.98
C TRP A 239 4.11 -3.17 19.12
N ASP A 240 3.28 -4.02 19.72
CA ASP A 240 2.37 -4.91 18.99
C ASP A 240 1.04 -4.22 18.65
N ILE A 241 1.02 -3.55 17.50
CA ILE A 241 -0.18 -2.88 16.99
C ILE A 241 -1.28 -3.85 16.50
N ASP A 242 -0.96 -5.12 16.22
CA ASP A 242 -1.97 -6.14 15.92
C ASP A 242 -2.72 -6.54 17.18
N ALA A 243 -2.00 -6.83 18.27
CA ALA A 243 -2.60 -7.13 19.57
C ALA A 243 -3.53 -6.00 20.02
N ILE A 244 -3.09 -4.74 19.92
CA ILE A 244 -3.92 -3.56 20.25
C ILE A 244 -5.21 -3.52 19.44
N PHE A 245 -5.14 -3.71 18.11
CA PHE A 245 -6.35 -3.70 17.27
C PHE A 245 -7.25 -4.91 17.57
N ASN A 246 -6.69 -6.10 17.76
CA ASN A 246 -7.45 -7.32 17.99
C ASN A 246 -8.09 -7.38 19.39
N ALA A 247 -7.51 -6.72 20.39
CA ALA A 247 -8.06 -6.62 21.74
C ALA A 247 -9.28 -5.69 21.81
N HIS A 248 -9.37 -4.66 20.97
CA HIS A 248 -10.46 -3.68 21.03
C HIS A 248 -11.70 -4.10 20.21
N PRO A 249 -12.90 -4.27 20.79
CA PRO A 249 -14.07 -4.84 20.10
C PRO A 249 -14.55 -4.12 18.84
N ARG A 250 -14.29 -2.81 18.71
CA ARG A 250 -14.62 -2.01 17.50
C ARG A 250 -13.51 -2.05 16.44
N LEU A 251 -12.27 -2.39 16.81
CA LEU A 251 -11.11 -2.40 15.91
C LEU A 251 -10.69 -3.81 15.47
N SER A 252 -11.08 -4.84 16.21
CA SER A 252 -10.75 -6.23 15.93
C SER A 252 -11.35 -6.73 14.60
N ILE A 253 -12.32 -6.02 14.03
CA ILE A 253 -12.89 -6.27 12.70
C ILE A 253 -12.13 -5.55 11.57
N TRP A 254 -11.20 -4.65 11.89
CA TRP A 254 -10.43 -3.90 10.89
C TRP A 254 -9.02 -4.48 10.71
N TYR A 255 -8.44 -4.19 9.55
CA TYR A 255 -7.03 -4.46 9.27
C TYR A 255 -6.19 -3.24 9.65
N VAL A 256 -5.10 -3.44 10.41
CA VAL A 256 -4.16 -2.36 10.75
C VAL A 256 -3.54 -1.79 9.46
N PRO A 257 -3.57 -0.45 9.24
CA PRO A 257 -2.95 0.16 8.06
C PRO A 257 -1.47 -0.13 7.93
N THR A 258 -1.02 -0.47 6.71
CA THR A 258 0.39 -0.68 6.39
C THR A 258 1.28 0.49 6.83
N LYS A 259 0.82 1.74 6.64
CA LYS A 259 1.57 2.92 7.08
C LYS A 259 1.69 3.05 8.61
N LEU A 260 0.66 2.62 9.37
CA LEU A 260 0.74 2.62 10.83
C LEU A 260 1.76 1.58 11.32
N ARG A 261 1.71 0.36 10.77
CA ARG A 261 2.70 -0.70 11.05
C ARG A 261 4.13 -0.22 10.78
N GLN A 262 4.36 0.37 9.60
CA GLN A 262 5.66 0.90 9.20
C GLN A 262 6.18 1.98 10.17
N LEU A 263 5.32 2.87 10.66
CA LEU A 263 5.70 3.89 11.64
C LEU A 263 6.03 3.27 13.00
N CYS A 264 5.22 2.31 13.50
CA CYS A 264 5.52 1.60 14.74
C CYS A 264 6.85 0.83 14.67
N HIS A 265 7.16 0.17 13.54
CA HIS A 265 8.44 -0.53 13.37
C HIS A 265 9.63 0.44 13.28
N ALA A 266 9.49 1.56 12.57
CA ALA A 266 10.55 2.56 12.47
C ALA A 266 10.89 3.16 13.85
N GLU A 267 9.88 3.62 14.58
CA GLU A 267 10.04 4.25 15.90
C GLU A 267 10.54 3.25 16.96
N ARG A 268 10.10 1.98 16.90
CA ARG A 268 10.68 0.91 17.75
C ARG A 268 12.17 0.75 17.52
N ASN A 269 12.60 0.71 16.26
CA ASN A 269 14.01 0.53 15.92
C ASN A 269 14.83 1.77 16.32
N SER A 270 14.28 2.98 16.17
CA SER A 270 14.91 4.22 16.67
C SER A 270 15.03 4.26 18.19
N ALA A 271 14.01 3.80 18.93
CA ALA A 271 14.05 3.71 20.39
C ALA A 271 15.11 2.70 20.87
N ALA A 272 15.17 1.52 20.23
CA ALA A 272 16.17 0.50 20.53
C ALA A 272 17.61 0.93 20.18
N ALA A 273 17.79 1.76 19.15
CA ALA A 273 19.10 2.33 18.79
C ALA A 273 19.52 3.53 19.66
N SER A 274 18.61 4.05 20.50
CA SER A 274 18.85 5.17 21.43
C SER A 274 18.95 4.71 22.90
N SER A 275 18.96 3.40 23.14
CA SER A 275 19.04 2.74 24.45
C SER A 275 20.40 2.07 24.64
#